data_AF-A0A940X6P1-F1
#
_entry.id   AF-A0A940X6P1-F1
#
_cell.length_a   1.000
_cell.length_b   1.000
_cell.length_c   1.000
_cell.angle_alpha   90.00
_cell.angle_beta   90.00
_cell.angle_gamma   90.00
#
_symmetry.space_group_name_H-M   'P 1'
#
loop_
_entity.id
_entity.type
_entity.pdbx_description
1 polymer ?
#
loop_
_entity_poly.entity_id
_entity_poly.type
_entity_poly.pdbx_seq_one_letter_code
_entity_poly.pdbx_strand_id
1 'polypeptide(L)'
;METTKIIPITIGLAGLGIMLFAVSQTSKNKKAGMYLDSSSTDSSFNAKEVATMLYDAMKEANFTNTEKRKTIFTALTGVTEAQFSKVITAFGNRYYNTLTGNTYFALWQTPTKHPLKVWLSEELSKEDYQLLKSNYPKQL
;
A
#
# COMPACT_ATOMS: atom_id res chain seq x y z
N MET A 1 -45.57 18.20 13.06
CA MET A 1 -44.59 17.10 13.13
C MET A 1 -43.98 16.98 11.75
N GLU A 2 -42.77 17.48 11.57
CA GLU A 2 -42.05 17.39 10.29
C GLU A 2 -41.09 16.22 10.35
N THR A 3 -41.30 15.23 9.50
CA THR A 3 -40.49 14.01 9.40
C THR A 3 -39.35 14.23 8.42
N THR A 4 -38.15 14.51 8.93
CA THR A 4 -36.93 14.59 8.12
C THR A 4 -36.54 13.19 7.65
N LYS A 5 -36.67 12.94 6.34
CA LYS A 5 -36.32 11.68 5.69
C LYS A 5 -34.80 11.58 5.55
N ILE A 6 -34.17 10.77 6.40
CA ILE A 6 -32.74 10.50 6.38
C ILE A 6 -32.47 9.49 5.25
N ILE A 7 -31.70 9.88 4.24
CA ILE A 7 -31.26 9.01 3.16
C ILE A 7 -30.01 8.26 3.64
N PRO A 8 -30.02 6.92 3.74
CA PRO A 8 -28.82 6.18 4.08
C PRO A 8 -27.87 6.17 2.87
N ILE A 9 -26.69 6.78 3.03
CA ILE A 9 -25.59 6.65 2.09
C ILE A 9 -24.96 5.27 2.34
N THR A 10 -25.41 4.27 1.58
CA THR A 10 -24.75 2.98 1.45
C THR A 10 -23.44 3.17 0.70
N ILE A 11 -22.36 3.41 1.44
CA ILE A 11 -21.00 3.28 0.91
C ILE A 11 -20.74 1.78 0.76
N GLY A 12 -20.98 1.25 -0.44
CA GLY A 12 -20.61 -0.10 -0.80
C GLY A 12 -19.10 -0.26 -0.73
N LEU A 13 -18.60 -0.92 0.32
CA LEU A 13 -17.29 -1.56 0.29
C LEU A 13 -17.39 -2.78 -0.65
N ALA A 14 -17.35 -2.51 -1.95
CA ALA A 14 -17.21 -3.53 -2.96
C ALA A 14 -15.75 -4.01 -2.95
N GLY A 15 -15.52 -5.10 -2.21
CA GLY A 15 -14.51 -6.10 -2.48
C GLY A 15 -13.05 -5.69 -2.28
N LEU A 16 -12.34 -6.48 -1.48
CA LEU A 16 -11.04 -7.06 -1.84
C LEU A 16 -10.67 -8.04 -0.73
N GLY A 17 -11.07 -9.29 -0.94
CA GLY A 17 -10.64 -10.41 -0.11
C GLY A 17 -9.16 -10.67 -0.37
N ILE A 18 -8.33 -10.48 0.66
CA ILE A 18 -6.94 -10.91 0.63
C ILE A 18 -6.93 -12.39 1.03
N MET A 19 -6.76 -13.29 0.05
CA MET A 19 -6.52 -14.70 0.32
C MET A 19 -5.01 -14.90 0.52
N LEU A 20 -4.57 -15.00 1.77
CA LEU A 20 -3.19 -15.35 2.13
C LEU A 20 -3.03 -16.88 2.01
N PHE A 21 -2.31 -17.36 1.01
CA PHE A 21 -1.92 -18.77 0.93
C PHE A 21 -0.55 -18.96 1.60
N ALA A 22 -0.55 -19.51 2.81
CA ALA A 22 0.66 -20.03 3.44
C ALA A 22 0.92 -21.44 2.91
N VAL A 23 1.99 -21.62 2.12
CA VAL A 23 2.45 -22.94 1.68
C VAL A 23 3.23 -23.59 2.82
N SER A 24 2.59 -24.51 3.55
CA SER A 24 3.28 -25.50 4.38
C SER A 24 3.50 -26.76 3.54
N GLN A 25 4.75 -27.18 3.43
CA GLN A 25 5.15 -28.39 2.71
C GLN A 25 4.56 -29.63 3.38
N THR A 26 3.88 -30.49 2.63
CA THR A 26 3.62 -31.89 3.02
C THR A 26 3.35 -32.78 1.81
N SER A 27 4.29 -33.70 1.63
CA SER A 27 4.13 -35.13 1.29
C SER A 27 3.72 -35.60 -0.12
N LYS A 28 4.72 -36.23 -0.76
CA LYS A 28 4.74 -37.61 -1.31
C LYS A 28 3.77 -38.00 -2.45
N ASN A 29 4.39 -38.34 -3.58
CA ASN A 29 4.04 -39.38 -4.56
C ASN A 29 2.73 -39.23 -5.38
N LYS A 30 2.85 -38.90 -6.67
CA LYS A 30 2.76 -39.86 -7.81
C LYS A 30 2.70 -39.12 -9.15
N LYS A 31 3.28 -39.77 -10.15
CA LYS A 31 3.39 -39.39 -11.56
C LYS A 31 2.04 -39.06 -12.21
N ALA A 32 1.98 -37.97 -12.96
CA ALA A 32 1.26 -37.87 -14.23
C ALA A 32 1.82 -36.68 -15.01
N GLY A 33 2.49 -36.97 -16.12
CA GLY A 33 2.87 -35.95 -17.09
C GLY A 33 1.62 -35.42 -17.76
N MET A 34 1.33 -34.15 -17.54
CA MET A 34 0.55 -33.34 -18.45
C MET A 34 1.44 -32.17 -18.84
N TYR A 35 1.60 -32.00 -20.15
CA TYR A 35 2.07 -30.77 -20.78
C TYR A 35 1.23 -29.61 -20.24
N LEU A 36 1.71 -28.98 -19.18
CA LEU A 36 1.35 -27.62 -18.85
C LEU A 36 2.39 -26.78 -19.57
N ASP A 37 1.96 -26.25 -20.71
CA ASP A 37 2.48 -25.01 -21.24
C ASP A 37 2.80 -24.09 -20.06
N SER A 38 4.10 -23.93 -19.79
CA SER A 38 4.61 -23.02 -18.79
C SER A 38 4.51 -21.60 -19.33
N SER A 39 3.30 -21.19 -19.72
CA SER A 39 2.82 -19.86 -19.42
C SER A 39 2.57 -19.81 -17.91
N SER A 40 3.68 -19.90 -17.16
CA SER A 40 3.77 -19.43 -15.79
C SER A 40 3.43 -17.96 -15.86
N THR A 41 2.13 -17.67 -15.82
CA THR A 41 1.65 -16.36 -15.42
C THR A 41 2.07 -16.31 -13.97
N ASP A 42 3.30 -15.86 -13.74
CA ASP A 42 3.70 -15.26 -12.46
C ASP A 42 2.48 -14.49 -11.99
N SER A 43 2.00 -14.75 -10.78
CA SER A 43 1.15 -13.81 -10.07
C SER A 43 1.95 -12.51 -9.98
N SER A 44 1.86 -11.73 -11.06
CA SER A 44 2.83 -10.73 -11.44
C SER A 44 2.70 -9.59 -10.47
N PHE A 45 3.69 -9.46 -9.59
CA PHE A 45 3.73 -8.40 -8.60
C PHE A 45 3.39 -7.04 -9.23
N ASN A 46 2.26 -6.47 -8.84
CA ASN A 46 1.77 -5.22 -9.40
C ASN A 46 2.28 -4.02 -8.57
N ALA A 47 3.45 -3.51 -8.94
CA ALA A 47 4.07 -2.38 -8.26
C ALA A 47 3.19 -1.12 -8.25
N LYS A 48 2.36 -0.91 -9.29
CA LYS A 48 1.48 0.25 -9.40
C LYS A 48 0.32 0.17 -8.42
N GLU A 49 -0.22 -1.02 -8.20
CA GLU A 49 -1.28 -1.25 -7.23
C GLU A 49 -0.79 -1.01 -5.81
N VAL A 50 0.39 -1.54 -5.45
CA VAL A 50 1.02 -1.26 -4.15
C VAL A 50 1.31 0.24 -3.98
N ALA A 51 1.81 0.91 -5.01
CA ALA A 51 2.03 2.35 -4.97
C ALA A 51 0.74 3.15 -4.76
N THR A 52 -0.37 2.73 -5.36
CA THR A 52 -1.69 3.33 -5.13
C THR A 52 -2.19 3.08 -3.72
N MET A 53 -2.10 1.84 -3.22
CA MET A 53 -2.46 1.51 -1.84
C MET A 53 -1.68 2.35 -0.83
N LEU A 54 -0.39 2.55 -1.05
CA LEU A 54 0.44 3.43 -0.21
C LEU A 54 -0.02 4.89 -0.29
N TYR A 55 -0.27 5.41 -1.49
CA TYR A 55 -0.76 6.77 -1.68
C TYR A 55 -2.10 7.03 -0.98
N ASP A 56 -3.01 6.06 -1.02
CA ASP A 56 -4.32 6.14 -0.38
C ASP A 56 -4.24 5.92 1.14
N ALA A 57 -3.37 5.02 1.62
CA ALA A 57 -3.14 4.84 3.06
C ALA A 57 -2.61 6.11 3.74
N MET A 58 -1.78 6.88 3.02
CA MET A 58 -1.22 8.14 3.48
C MET A 58 -2.12 9.35 3.17
N LYS A 59 -3.26 9.14 2.49
CA LYS A 59 -4.24 10.19 2.16
C LYS A 59 -5.12 10.56 3.34
N GLU A 60 -5.55 9.56 4.11
CA GLU A 60 -6.59 9.75 5.12
C GLU A 60 -6.08 10.56 6.32
N ALA A 61 -6.36 11.87 6.27
CA ALA A 61 -6.18 12.79 7.40
C ALA A 61 -6.97 12.37 8.66
N ASN A 62 -7.93 11.47 8.52
CA ASN A 62 -8.77 10.95 9.60
C ASN A 62 -8.18 9.73 10.31
N PHE A 63 -7.08 9.14 9.83
CA PHE A 63 -6.44 8.05 10.53
C PHE A 63 -5.51 8.54 11.64
N THR A 64 -5.59 7.86 12.79
CA THR A 64 -4.56 7.97 13.81
C THR A 64 -3.24 7.39 13.27
N ASN A 65 -2.10 7.85 13.81
CA ASN A 65 -0.77 7.36 13.42
C ASN A 65 -0.67 5.82 13.47
N THR A 66 -1.41 5.16 14.37
CA THR A 66 -1.45 3.70 14.51
C THR A 66 -2.10 3.01 13.31
N GLU A 67 -3.23 3.51 12.83
CA GLU A 67 -3.96 2.91 11.69
C GLU A 67 -3.23 3.16 10.36
N LYS A 68 -2.61 4.35 10.21
CA LYS A 68 -1.73 4.64 9.06
C LYS A 68 -0.56 3.67 9.00
N ARG A 69 0.16 3.50 10.12
CA ARG A 69 1.26 2.53 10.24
C ARG A 69 0.80 1.14 9.83
N LYS A 70 -0.29 0.65 10.42
CA LYS A 70 -0.81 -0.69 10.14
C LYS A 70 -1.08 -0.89 8.65
N THR A 71 -1.72 0.08 8.01
CA THR A 71 -2.05 0.00 6.58
C THR A 71 -0.79 0.02 5.69
N ILE A 72 0.18 0.89 6.00
CA ILE A 72 1.46 0.97 5.28
C ILE A 72 2.22 -0.36 5.35
N PHE A 73 2.37 -0.93 6.55
CA PHE A 73 3.08 -2.20 6.72
C PHE A 73 2.32 -3.37 6.11
N THR A 74 0.98 -3.34 6.12
CA THR A 74 0.15 -4.35 5.46
C THR A 74 0.34 -4.29 3.94
N ALA A 75 0.34 -3.09 3.34
CA ALA A 75 0.57 -2.92 1.90
C ALA A 75 1.97 -3.37 1.45
N LEU A 76 2.94 -3.34 2.37
CA LEU A 76 4.32 -3.78 2.12
C LEU A 76 4.60 -5.21 2.57
N THR A 77 3.61 -5.92 3.12
CA THR A 77 3.81 -7.30 3.59
C THR A 77 4.08 -8.22 2.39
N GLY A 78 5.17 -8.99 2.48
CA GLY A 78 5.61 -9.89 1.39
C GLY A 78 6.26 -9.17 0.19
N VAL A 79 6.40 -7.85 0.23
CA VAL A 79 7.12 -7.09 -0.79
C VAL A 79 8.62 -7.21 -0.54
N THR A 80 9.34 -7.82 -1.48
CA THR A 80 10.81 -7.95 -1.43
C THR A 80 11.51 -6.62 -1.75
N GLU A 81 12.80 -6.52 -1.44
CA GLU A 81 13.61 -5.32 -1.74
C GLU A 81 13.60 -4.92 -3.22
N ALA A 82 13.72 -5.90 -4.13
CA ALA A 82 13.67 -5.64 -5.58
C ALA A 82 12.29 -5.19 -6.06
N GLN A 83 11.22 -5.75 -5.48
CA GLN A 83 9.85 -5.34 -5.76
C GLN A 83 9.56 -3.94 -5.21
N PHE A 84 10.06 -3.62 -4.02
CA PHE A 84 9.93 -2.30 -3.42
C PHE A 84 10.60 -1.20 -4.25
N SER A 85 11.74 -1.49 -4.88
CA SER A 85 12.34 -0.58 -5.87
C SER A 85 11.39 -0.26 -7.02
N LYS A 86 10.66 -1.28 -7.55
CA LYS A 86 9.63 -1.06 -8.58
C LYS A 86 8.46 -0.24 -8.05
N VAL A 87 8.07 -0.41 -6.78
CA VAL A 87 7.02 0.39 -6.12
C VAL A 87 7.45 1.85 -6.03
N ILE A 88 8.69 2.15 -5.64
CA ILE A 88 9.21 3.53 -5.61
C ILE A 88 9.13 4.16 -7.00
N THR A 89 9.58 3.44 -8.03
CA THR A 89 9.50 3.92 -9.41
C THR A 89 8.05 4.14 -9.86
N ALA A 90 7.13 3.23 -9.53
CA ALA A 90 5.72 3.33 -9.87
C ALA A 90 4.99 4.44 -9.08
N PHE A 91 5.42 4.72 -7.85
CA PHE A 91 4.89 5.81 -7.03
C PHE A 91 5.29 7.17 -7.61
N GLY A 92 6.56 7.31 -8.00
CA GLY A 92 7.11 8.53 -8.58
C GLY A 92 7.15 9.69 -7.58
N ASN A 93 6.97 10.91 -8.08
CA ASN A 93 6.88 12.12 -7.25
C ASN A 93 5.43 12.61 -7.20
N ARG A 94 4.86 12.71 -6.00
CA ARG A 94 3.46 13.07 -5.80
C ARG A 94 3.32 14.25 -4.85
N TYR A 95 2.29 15.07 -5.06
CA TYR A 95 2.02 16.23 -4.20
C TYR A 95 1.71 15.79 -2.78
N TYR A 96 2.46 16.35 -1.83
CA TYR A 96 2.37 16.01 -0.42
C TYR A 96 2.46 17.25 0.45
N ASN A 97 1.67 17.26 1.50
CA ASN A 97 1.68 18.22 2.57
C ASN A 97 1.91 17.44 3.87
N THR A 98 2.95 17.78 4.62
CA THR A 98 3.30 17.08 5.87
C THR A 98 2.22 17.20 6.95
N LEU A 99 1.33 18.20 6.86
CA LEU A 99 0.27 18.43 7.84
C LEU A 99 -1.05 17.76 7.46
N THR A 100 -1.36 17.67 6.17
CA THR A 100 -2.68 17.25 5.67
C THR A 100 -2.60 16.10 4.66
N GLY A 101 -1.42 15.51 4.48
CA GLY A 101 -1.15 14.49 3.48
C GLY A 101 -1.34 15.02 2.06
N ASN A 102 -2.17 14.36 1.27
CA ASN A 102 -2.54 14.80 -0.10
C ASN A 102 -3.98 15.34 -0.19
N THR A 103 -4.65 15.54 0.95
CA THR A 103 -6.07 15.87 0.98
C THR A 103 -6.33 17.36 0.82
N TYR A 104 -5.45 18.22 1.36
CA TYR A 104 -5.66 19.67 1.32
C TYR A 104 -4.36 20.43 1.10
N PHE A 105 -4.38 21.36 0.16
CA PHE A 105 -3.33 22.37 -0.03
C PHE A 105 -3.98 23.74 0.15
N ALA A 106 -3.46 24.55 1.07
CA ALA A 106 -3.96 25.90 1.24
C ALA A 106 -3.69 26.74 -0.02
N LEU A 107 -4.54 27.73 -0.32
CA LEU A 107 -4.43 28.58 -1.51
C LEU A 107 -3.09 29.33 -1.61
N TRP A 108 -2.42 29.58 -0.49
CA TRP A 108 -1.10 30.23 -0.41
C TRP A 108 0.07 29.26 -0.32
N GLN A 109 -0.18 27.95 -0.21
CA GLN A 109 0.88 26.94 -0.23
C GLN A 109 1.16 26.54 -1.68
N THR A 110 2.44 26.54 -2.06
CA THR A 110 2.87 25.91 -3.32
C THR A 110 2.98 24.40 -3.09
N PRO A 111 2.14 23.56 -3.72
CA PRO A 111 2.22 22.12 -3.56
C PRO A 111 3.55 21.61 -4.08
N THR A 112 4.32 20.95 -3.23
CA THR A 112 5.60 20.35 -3.63
C THR A 112 5.43 18.86 -3.82
N LYS A 113 6.04 18.31 -4.89
CA LYS A 113 6.02 16.88 -5.15
C LYS A 113 7.18 16.22 -4.40
N HIS A 114 6.86 15.21 -3.62
CA HIS A 114 7.83 14.44 -2.84
C HIS A 114 7.86 12.98 -3.29
N PRO A 115 9.02 12.32 -3.25
CA PRO A 115 9.14 10.89 -3.53
C PRO A 115 8.61 10.05 -2.36
N LEU A 116 8.28 8.78 -2.62
CA LEU A 116 7.73 7.85 -1.62
C LEU A 116 8.54 7.80 -0.31
N LYS A 117 9.87 7.89 -0.40
CA LYS A 117 10.76 7.92 0.76
C LYS A 117 10.42 9.03 1.76
N VAL A 118 10.15 10.25 1.27
CA VAL A 118 9.81 11.40 2.11
C VAL A 118 8.42 11.23 2.72
N TRP A 119 7.47 10.70 1.96
CA TRP A 119 6.15 10.40 2.49
C TRP A 119 6.23 9.41 3.66
N LEU A 120 6.97 8.32 3.48
CA LEU A 120 7.13 7.30 4.52
C LEU A 120 7.84 7.84 5.77
N SER A 121 8.79 8.78 5.64
CA SER A 121 9.47 9.36 6.79
C SER A 121 8.61 10.34 7.58
N GLU A 122 7.62 10.96 6.95
CA GLU A 122 6.72 11.93 7.58
C GLU A 122 5.47 11.25 8.17
N GLU A 123 4.99 10.17 7.54
CA GLU A 123 3.81 9.43 8.01
C GLU A 123 4.11 8.38 9.09
N LEU A 124 5.35 7.90 9.16
CA LEU A 124 5.77 6.90 10.14
C LEU A 124 6.50 7.54 11.31
N SER A 125 6.44 6.89 12.48
CA SER A 125 7.34 7.23 13.57
C SER A 125 8.80 6.98 13.17
N LYS A 126 9.74 7.60 13.88
CA LYS A 126 11.18 7.42 13.59
C LYS A 126 11.58 5.95 13.69
N GLU A 127 11.05 5.24 14.68
CA GLU A 127 11.32 3.83 14.94
C GLU A 127 10.76 2.95 13.81
N ASP A 128 9.54 3.22 13.36
CA ASP A 128 8.89 2.50 12.26
C ASP A 128 9.61 2.73 10.93
N TYR A 129 10.06 3.97 10.68
CA TYR A 129 10.84 4.27 9.49
C TYR A 129 12.20 3.54 9.51
N GLN A 130 12.85 3.42 10.66
CA GLN A 130 14.08 2.63 10.79
C GLN A 130 13.84 1.13 10.57
N LEU A 131 12.73 0.59 11.08
CA LEU A 131 12.32 -0.79 10.79
C LEU A 131 12.12 -0.99 9.28
N LEU A 132 11.47 -0.03 8.61
CA LEU A 132 11.26 -0.08 7.18
C LEU A 132 12.58 0.00 6.39
N LYS A 133 13.51 0.85 6.83
CA LYS A 133 14.88 0.90 6.30
C LYS A 133 15.63 -0.40 6.48
N SER A 134 15.45 -1.08 7.61
CA SER A 134 16.06 -2.40 7.84
C SER A 134 15.56 -3.45 6.85
N ASN A 135 14.30 -3.35 6.42
CA ASN A 135 13.70 -4.24 5.42
C ASN A 135 14.09 -3.87 3.98
N TYR A 136 14.37 -2.58 3.72
CA TYR A 136 14.67 -2.03 2.38
C TYR A 136 15.91 -1.12 2.37
N PRO A 137 17.09 -1.64 2.75
CA PRO A 137 18.26 -0.82 3.04
C PRO A 137 18.85 -0.10 1.83
N LYS A 138 18.67 -0.59 0.60
CA LYS A 138 19.19 0.08 -0.61
C LYS A 138 18.28 1.19 -1.12
N GLN A 139 17.06 1.31 -0.60
CA GLN A 139 16.00 2.15 -1.14
C GLN A 139 15.61 3.31 -0.23
N LEU A 140 15.77 3.17 1.10
CA LEU A 140 15.30 4.12 2.12
C LEU A 140 16.39 4.79 2.93
#